data_AF-E1WYR6-F1
#
_entry.id   AF-E1WYR6-F1
#
_cell.length_a   1.000
_cell.length_b   1.000
_cell.length_c   1.000
_cell.angle_alpha   90.00
_cell.angle_beta   90.00
_cell.angle_gamma   90.00
#
_symmetry.space_group_name_H-M   'P 1'
#
loop_
_entity.id
_entity.type
_entity.pdbx_description
1 polymer ?
#
loop_
_entity_poly.entity_id
_entity_poly.type
_entity_poly.pdbx_seq_one_letter_code
_entity_poly.pdbx_strand_id
1 'polypeptide(L)' 'MDLIFFLIRYTPFWSLPVLLIAMYFSYIYWIKDIRVISLGFGLIAFISLSFLAYWIFAGGPDASVQQILQFQQ' A
#
# COMPACT_ATOMS: atom_id res chain seq x y z
N MET A 1 -4.84 -13.59 13.79
CA MET A 1 -5.56 -13.47 12.51
C MET A 1 -6.28 -12.13 12.39
N ASP A 2 -6.88 -11.61 13.46
CA ASP A 2 -7.67 -10.37 13.43
C ASP A 2 -6.92 -9.12 12.93
N LEU A 3 -5.64 -8.95 13.31
CA LEU A 3 -4.85 -7.79 12.89
C LEU A 3 -4.52 -7.81 11.38
N ILE A 4 -4.25 -8.99 10.82
CA ILE A 4 -3.98 -9.15 9.39
C ILE A 4 -5.26 -8.86 8.60
N PHE A 5 -6.40 -9.40 9.05
CA PHE A 5 -7.70 -9.09 8.45
C PHE A 5 -8.07 -7.62 8.55
N PHE A 6 -7.77 -6.96 9.67
CA PHE A 6 -7.93 -5.52 9.81
C PHE A 6 -7.08 -4.77 8.77
N LEU A 7 -5.79 -5.09 8.65
CA LEU A 7 -4.91 -4.45 7.68
C LEU A 7 -5.39 -4.61 6.24
N ILE A 8 -5.84 -5.80 5.85
CA ILE A 8 -6.36 -6.05 4.49
C ILE A 8 -7.68 -5.32 4.28
N ARG A 9 -8.65 -5.51 5.18
CA ARG A 9 -10.00 -4.95 5.06
C ARG A 9 -9.94 -3.43 4.94
N TYR A 10 -9.10 -2.80 5.77
CA TYR A 10 -8.91 -1.36 5.83
C TYR A 10 -7.66 -0.92 5.04
N THR A 11 -7.30 -1.62 3.96
CA THR A 11 -6.17 -1.24 3.10
C THR A 11 -6.20 0.23 2.70
N PRO A 12 -7.31 0.80 2.18
CA PRO A 12 -7.35 2.20 1.78
C PRO A 12 -7.07 3.19 2.92
N PHE A 13 -7.40 2.83 4.16
CA PHE A 13 -7.23 3.70 5.33
C PHE A 13 -5.75 4.01 5.59
N TRP A 14 -4.85 3.02 5.47
CA TRP A 14 -3.42 3.22 5.69
C TRP A 14 -2.64 3.40 4.39
N SER A 15 -3.05 2.76 3.29
CA SER A 15 -2.29 2.81 2.04
C SER A 15 -2.37 4.14 1.31
N LEU A 16 -3.53 4.82 1.32
CA LEU A 16 -3.67 6.13 0.69
C LEU A 16 -2.80 7.20 1.37
N PRO A 17 -2.84 7.38 2.71
CA PRO A 17 -1.94 8.33 3.38
C PRO A 17 -0.46 8.01 3.13
N VAL A 18 -0.06 6.74 3.24
CA VAL A 18 1.33 6.31 3.00
C VAL A 18 1.74 6.61 1.56
N LEU A 19 0.88 6.35 0.58
CA LEU A 19 1.14 6.62 -0.83
C LEU A 19 1.39 8.12 -1.07
N LEU A 20 0.51 8.99 -0.57
CA LEU A 20 0.61 10.43 -0.76
C LEU A 20 1.88 11.01 -0.11
N ILE A 21 2.15 10.62 1.14
CA ILE A 21 3.32 11.07 1.88
C ILE A 21 4.61 10.58 1.22
N ALA A 22 4.69 9.28 0.91
CA ALA A 22 5.87 8.70 0.30
C ALA A 22 6.13 9.25 -1.11
N MET A 23 5.09 9.48 -1.91
CA MET A 23 5.24 10.09 -3.23
C MET A 23 5.76 11.54 -3.13
N TYR A 24 5.25 12.33 -2.20
CA TYR A 24 5.71 13.70 -1.95
C TYR A 24 7.20 13.74 -1.59
N PHE A 25 7.64 12.91 -0.63
CA PHE A 25 9.05 12.87 -0.25
C PHE A 25 9.95 12.26 -1.33
N SER A 26 9.49 11.21 -2.02
CA SER A 26 10.19 10.65 -3.17
C SER A 26 10.51 11.73 -4.21
N TYR A 27 9.53 12.56 -4.56
CA TYR A 27 9.69 13.67 -5.50
C TYR A 27 10.66 14.75 -4.99
N ILE A 28 10.55 15.17 -3.73
CA ILE A 28 11.46 16.19 -3.15
C ILE A 28 12.91 15.72 -3.16
N TYR A 29 13.17 14.50 -2.70
CA TYR A 29 14.53 13.95 -2.64
C TYR A 29 15.08 13.66 -4.03
N TRP A 30 14.21 13.36 -5.00
CA TRP A 30 14.60 13.24 -6.40
C TRP A 30 15.12 14.58 -6.94
N ILE A 31 14.39 15.68 -6.75
CA ILE A 31 14.81 17.02 -7.20
C ILE A 31 16.11 17.46 -6.53
N LYS A 32 16.31 17.09 -5.26
CA LYS A 32 17.55 17.37 -4.51
C LYS A 32 18.72 16.45 -4.88
N ASP A 33 18.54 15.57 -5.86
CA ASP A 33 19.51 14.58 -6.33
C ASP A 33 19.99 13.58 -5.24
N ILE A 34 19.23 13.43 -4.15
CA ILE A 34 19.48 12.45 -3.10
C ILE A 34 18.75 11.14 -3.44
N ARG A 35 19.28 10.46 -4.46
CA ARG A 35 18.62 9.31 -5.13
C ARG A 35 18.31 8.15 -4.21
N VAL A 36 19.17 7.84 -3.25
CA VAL A 36 18.97 6.71 -2.32
C VAL A 36 17.71 6.90 -1.47
N ILE A 37 17.50 8.11 -0.95
CA ILE A 37 16.33 8.42 -0.11
C ILE A 37 15.07 8.49 -0.99
N SER A 38 15.18 9.10 -2.18
CA SER A 38 14.08 9.13 -3.15
C SER A 38 13.60 7.73 -3.53
N LEU A 39 14.54 6.82 -3.84
CA LEU A 39 14.20 5.42 -4.13
C LEU A 39 13.57 4.71 -2.94
N GLY A 40 14.04 4.95 -1.71
CA GLY A 40 13.43 4.40 -0.50
C GLY A 40 11.95 4.79 -0.37
N PHE A 41 11.63 6.07 -0.50
CA PHE A 41 10.24 6.53 -0.50
C PHE A 41 9.46 6.06 -1.73
N GLY A 42 10.09 5.99 -2.90
CA GLY A 42 9.48 5.47 -4.12
C GLY A 42 9.06 4.01 -3.99
N LEU A 43 9.89 3.17 -3.36
CA LEU A 43 9.56 1.76 -3.08
C LEU A 43 8.39 1.64 -2.09
N ILE A 44 8.35 2.46 -1.04
CA ILE A 44 7.22 2.49 -0.10
C ILE A 44 5.93 2.90 -0.80
N ALA A 45 5.98 3.93 -1.65
CA ALA A 45 4.85 4.35 -2.46
C ALA A 45 4.37 3.23 -3.40
N PHE A 46 5.30 2.52 -4.05
CA PHE A 46 4.99 1.41 -4.94
C PHE A 46 4.32 0.22 -4.22
N ILE A 47 4.83 -0.14 -3.03
CA ILE A 47 4.21 -1.16 -2.18
C ILE A 47 2.79 -0.73 -1.80
N SER A 48 2.63 0.51 -1.32
CA SER A 48 1.32 1.03 -0.93
C SER A 48 0.31 1.04 -2.08
N LEU A 49 0.77 1.43 -3.28
CA LEU A 49 -0.03 1.38 -4.50
C LEU A 49 -0.43 -0.06 -4.86
N SER A 50 0.49 -1.02 -4.71
CA SER A 50 0.22 -2.43 -5.01
C SER A 50 -0.85 -3.01 -4.09
N PHE A 51 -0.79 -2.70 -2.80
CA PHE A 51 -1.84 -3.09 -1.84
C PHE A 51 -3.18 -2.44 -2.16
N LEU A 52 -3.18 -1.15 -2.48
CA LEU A 52 -4.40 -0.44 -2.88
C LEU A 52 -5.00 -1.04 -4.16
N ALA A 53 -4.17 -1.31 -5.17
CA ALA A 53 -4.60 -1.93 -6.43
C ALA A 53 -5.20 -3.32 -6.18
N TYR A 54 -4.52 -4.15 -5.38
CA TYR A 54 -5.05 -5.45 -4.95
C TYR A 54 -6.44 -5.31 -4.31
N TRP A 55 -6.62 -4.39 -3.37
CA TRP A 55 -7.89 -4.17 -2.68
C TRP A 55 -9.02 -3.75 -3.64
N ILE A 56 -8.70 -2.89 -4.61
CA ILE A 56 -9.65 -2.47 -5.65
C ILE A 56 -10.03 -3.66 -6.54
N PHE A 57 -9.05 -4.44 -7.00
CA PHE A 57 -9.29 -5.63 -7.83
C PHE A 57 -10.04 -6.74 -7.10
N ALA A 58 -9.83 -6.87 -5.79
CA ALA A 58 -10.55 -7.82 -4.95
C ALA A 58 -12.03 -7.47 -4.77
N GLY A 59 -12.47 -6.25 -5.12
CA GLY A 59 -13.88 -5.85 -5.05
C GLY A 59 -14.33 -5.33 -3.69
N GLY A 60 -13.37 -4.87 -2.86
CA GLY A 60 -13.67 -4.16 -1.61
C GLY A 60 -13.33 -4.94 -0.33
N PRO A 61 -13.84 -4.49 0.83
CA PRO A 61 -13.32 -4.86 2.14
C PRO A 61 -13.60 -6.32 2.53
N ASP A 62 -14.78 -6.85 2.21
CA ASP A 62 -15.14 -8.21 2.62
C ASP A 62 -14.63 -9.27 1.63
N ALA A 63 -14.63 -8.95 0.34
CA ALA A 63 -14.15 -9.83 -0.72
C ALA A 63 -12.61 -10.00 -0.69
N SER A 64 -11.86 -8.94 -0.38
CA SER A 64 -10.40 -9.02 -0.18
C SER A 64 -10.00 -9.96 0.95
N VAL A 65 -10.74 -9.96 2.05
CA VAL A 65 -10.51 -10.88 3.17
C VAL A 65 -10.90 -12.32 2.80
N GLN A 66 -12.02 -12.52 2.09
CA GLN A 66 -12.47 -13.84 1.67
C GLN A 66 -11.49 -14.54 0.71
N GLN A 67 -10.89 -13.81 -0.22
CA GLN A 67 -9.89 -14.38 -1.15
C GLN A 67 -8.66 -14.91 -0.40
N ILE A 68 -8.22 -14.21 0.65
CA ILE A 68 -7.07 -14.64 1.46
C ILE A 68 -7.44 -15.83 2.34
N LEU A 69 -8.66 -15.86 2.87
CA LEU A 69 -9.19 -17.01 3.60
C LEU A 69 -9.26 -18.27 2.72
N GLN A 70 -9.74 -18.13 1.47
CA GLN A 70 -9.80 -19.23 0.50
C GLN A 70 -8.40 -19.72 0.10
N PHE A 71 -7.40 -18.85 0.08
CA PHE A 71 -6.00 -19.23 -0.20
C PHE A 71 -5.31 -19.93 0.97
N GLN A 72 -5.85 -19.80 2.19
CA GLN A 72 -5.34 -20.49 3.39
C GLN A 72 -5.98 -21.87 3.64
N GLN A 73 -7.09 -22.19 2.97
CA GLN A 73 -7.76 -23.49 3.01
C GLN A 73 -7.14 -24.46 2.01
#